data_AF-A0A7J8VJB6-F1
#
_entry.id   AF-A0A7J8VJB6-F1
#
_cell.length_a   1.000
_cell.length_b   1.000
_cell.length_c   1.000
_cell.angle_alpha   90.00
_cell.angle_beta   90.00
_cell.angle_gamma   90.00
#
_symmetry.space_group_name_H-M   'P 1'
#
loop_
_entity.id
_entity.type
_entity.pdbx_description
1 polymer ?
#
loop_
_entity_poly.entity_id
_entity_poly.type
_entity_poly.pdbx_seq_one_letter_code
_entity_poly.pdbx_strand_id
1 'polypeptide(L)'
;MASSDKSPAPTPAKGAEAAPSGQPMTMGQHVVDKGASMLQALTPVKQISQHVCTFALYSHDMCRQIETHHYVSRLNQDFLQCPVYDSDDSNARLIGIEYIISDRLFEALPQEEQKLWHSHAYEIKSGLWVNPRIPEMIGKPELENLAKTYGKFWCTWQVDR
;
A
#
# COMPACT_ATOMS: atom_id res chain seq x y z
N MET A 1 -15.66 9.13 -4.36
CA MET A 1 -16.63 10.15 -4.79
C MET A 1 -16.53 11.36 -3.87
N ALA A 2 -16.49 12.56 -4.45
CA ALA A 2 -16.33 13.90 -3.86
C ALA A 2 -14.89 14.33 -3.48
N SER A 3 -14.27 15.11 -4.39
CA SER A 3 -13.10 15.95 -4.10
C SER A 3 -13.58 17.15 -3.28
N SER A 4 -13.04 17.34 -2.08
CA SER A 4 -13.27 18.51 -1.24
C SER A 4 -12.06 19.43 -1.36
N ASP A 5 -12.29 20.73 -1.65
CA ASP A 5 -11.27 21.79 -1.81
C ASP A 5 -10.53 22.17 -0.51
N LYS A 6 -10.48 21.30 0.49
CA LYS A 6 -9.83 21.56 1.77
C LYS A 6 -8.50 20.80 1.82
N SER A 7 -7.42 21.55 2.04
CA SER A 7 -6.10 20.97 2.32
C SER A 7 -6.18 20.02 3.52
N PRO A 8 -5.60 18.80 3.43
CA PRO A 8 -5.61 17.86 4.54
C PRO A 8 -4.84 18.43 5.74
N ALA A 9 -5.36 18.17 6.94
CA ALA A 9 -4.69 18.53 8.19
C ALA A 9 -3.46 17.64 8.43
N PRO A 10 -2.43 18.10 9.16
CA PRO A 10 -1.23 17.29 9.42
C PRO A 10 -1.55 16.06 10.26
N THR A 11 -0.98 14.91 9.88
CA THR A 11 -1.14 13.61 10.55
C THR A 11 -0.60 13.66 11.99
N PRO A 12 -1.32 13.10 12.98
CA PRO A 12 -0.77 12.87 14.30
C PRO A 12 0.44 11.92 14.24
N ALA A 13 1.49 12.21 15.01
CA ALA A 13 2.63 11.32 15.18
C ALA A 13 2.21 10.02 15.90
N LYS A 14 2.80 8.89 15.47
CA LYS A 14 2.59 7.49 15.94
C LYS A 14 1.97 7.40 17.35
N GLY A 15 0.66 7.11 17.41
CA GLY A 15 0.01 6.64 18.63
C GLY A 15 0.46 5.22 18.97
N ALA A 16 0.60 4.90 20.25
CA ALA A 16 1.07 3.60 20.73
C ALA A 16 0.26 2.43 20.12
N GLU A 17 0.94 1.49 19.45
CA GLU A 17 0.33 0.32 18.82
C GLU A 17 -0.31 -0.61 19.87
N ALA A 18 -1.64 -0.69 19.88
CA ALA A 18 -2.32 -1.77 20.56
C ALA A 18 -2.23 -3.04 19.69
N ALA A 19 -1.55 -4.07 20.21
CA ALA A 19 -1.52 -5.38 19.58
C ALA A 19 -2.97 -5.94 19.42
N PRO A 20 -3.24 -6.73 18.37
CA PRO A 20 -4.57 -7.32 18.18
C PRO A 20 -4.98 -8.16 19.39
N SER A 21 -6.26 -8.15 19.74
CA SER A 21 -6.79 -8.93 20.86
C SER A 21 -6.55 -10.44 20.66
N GLY A 22 -6.15 -11.15 21.72
CA GLY A 22 -5.96 -12.60 21.67
C GLY A 22 -4.99 -13.09 22.74
N GLN A 23 -4.81 -14.41 22.84
CA GLN A 23 -3.73 -14.96 23.66
C GLN A 23 -2.39 -14.84 22.91
N PRO A 24 -1.27 -14.63 23.63
CA PRO A 24 0.05 -14.69 23.03
C PRO A 24 0.33 -16.03 22.35
N MET A 25 1.22 -16.02 21.37
CA MET A 25 1.70 -17.24 20.71
C MET A 25 2.36 -18.18 21.73
N THR A 26 2.06 -19.47 21.64
CA THR A 26 2.72 -20.48 22.47
C THR A 26 4.11 -20.81 21.94
N MET A 27 4.99 -21.33 22.79
CA MET A 27 6.31 -21.83 22.34
C MET A 27 6.18 -22.91 21.26
N GLY A 28 5.15 -23.77 21.36
CA GLY A 28 4.86 -24.78 20.34
C GLY A 28 4.55 -24.16 18.98
N GLN A 29 3.78 -23.07 18.95
CA GLN A 29 3.47 -22.37 17.70
C GLN A 29 4.72 -21.74 17.07
N HIS A 30 5.59 -21.11 17.87
CA HIS A 30 6.86 -20.58 17.37
C HIS A 30 7.75 -21.65 16.73
N VAL A 31 7.78 -22.86 17.28
CA VAL A 31 8.53 -24.00 16.69
C VAL A 31 7.93 -24.40 15.35
N VAL A 32 6.61 -24.49 15.25
CA VAL A 32 5.90 -24.82 14.00
C VAL A 32 6.20 -23.77 12.92
N ASP A 33 6.02 -22.49 13.23
CA ASP A 33 6.21 -21.39 12.27
C ASP A 33 7.65 -21.31 11.79
N LYS A 34 8.63 -21.49 12.71
CA LYS A 34 10.04 -21.52 12.34
C LYS A 34 10.36 -22.70 11.44
N GLY A 35 9.83 -23.89 11.74
CA GLY A 35 9.96 -25.07 10.89
C GLY A 35 9.38 -24.85 9.49
N ALA A 36 8.18 -24.27 9.41
CA ALA A 36 7.55 -23.91 8.13
C ALA A 36 8.40 -22.92 7.32
N SER A 37 8.94 -21.88 7.95
CA SER A 37 9.79 -20.88 7.29
C SER A 37 11.07 -21.47 6.68
N MET A 38 11.60 -22.55 7.27
CA MET A 38 12.79 -23.25 6.79
C MET A 38 12.47 -24.24 5.68
N LEU A 39 11.31 -24.90 5.72
CA LEU A 39 10.97 -26.02 4.84
C LEU A 39 10.12 -25.62 3.62
N GLN A 40 9.31 -24.57 3.73
CA GLN A 40 8.39 -24.15 2.68
C GLN A 40 9.00 -23.07 1.79
N ALA A 41 8.77 -23.21 0.48
CA ALA A 41 9.13 -22.18 -0.49
C ALA A 41 8.02 -21.14 -0.60
N LEU A 42 8.23 -19.96 -0.02
CA LEU A 42 7.32 -18.81 -0.13
C LEU A 42 7.47 -18.07 -1.48
N THR A 43 7.51 -18.81 -2.58
CA THR A 43 7.91 -18.29 -3.91
C THR A 43 7.11 -17.05 -4.35
N PRO A 44 5.77 -17.00 -4.26
CA PRO A 44 5.02 -15.81 -4.65
C PRO A 44 5.38 -14.57 -3.82
N VAL A 45 5.56 -14.73 -2.50
CA VAL A 45 5.95 -13.63 -1.60
C VAL A 45 7.34 -13.12 -1.96
N LYS A 46 8.25 -14.00 -2.36
CA LYS A 46 9.61 -13.66 -2.81
C LYS A 46 9.67 -12.93 -4.16
N GLN A 47 8.56 -12.79 -4.90
CA GLN A 47 8.50 -12.02 -6.15
C GLN A 47 8.21 -10.52 -5.93
N ILE A 48 7.88 -10.11 -4.69
CA ILE A 48 7.79 -8.70 -4.32
C ILE A 48 9.15 -8.04 -4.53
N SER A 49 9.20 -7.00 -5.36
CA SER A 49 10.46 -6.41 -5.84
C SER A 49 10.63 -4.93 -5.52
N GLN A 50 9.56 -4.24 -5.11
CA GLN A 50 9.63 -2.84 -4.73
C GLN A 50 8.85 -2.58 -3.45
N HIS A 51 9.30 -1.59 -2.69
CA HIS A 51 8.60 -1.05 -1.54
C HIS A 51 8.35 0.44 -1.81
N VAL A 52 7.11 0.86 -1.60
CA VAL A 52 6.65 2.24 -1.73
C VAL A 52 5.97 2.64 -0.43
N CYS A 53 6.19 3.87 0.02
CA CYS A 53 5.46 4.50 1.10
C CYS A 53 4.67 5.71 0.57
N THR A 54 3.39 5.82 0.93
CA THR A 54 2.50 6.95 0.64
C THR A 54 1.44 7.11 1.74
N PHE A 55 0.58 8.12 1.62
CA PHE A 55 -0.57 8.31 2.50
C PHE A 55 -1.88 8.02 1.77
N ALA A 56 -2.74 7.20 2.37
CA ALA A 56 -4.09 6.95 1.88
C ALA A 56 -5.12 7.70 2.72
N LEU A 57 -6.18 8.18 2.06
CA LEU A 57 -7.34 8.83 2.68
C LEU A 57 -8.55 7.90 2.65
N TYR A 58 -9.36 7.91 3.71
CA TYR A 58 -10.61 7.17 3.69
C TYR A 58 -11.65 7.87 2.80
N SER A 59 -12.19 7.14 1.82
CA SER A 59 -13.15 7.70 0.84
C SER A 59 -14.42 8.29 1.46
N HIS A 60 -14.80 7.86 2.66
CA HIS A 60 -15.95 8.38 3.42
C HIS A 60 -15.58 9.48 4.43
N ASP A 61 -14.28 9.69 4.67
CA ASP A 61 -13.76 10.68 5.61
C ASP A 61 -12.36 11.15 5.19
N MET A 62 -12.33 12.19 4.36
CA MET A 62 -11.10 12.78 3.83
C MET A 62 -10.25 13.53 4.88
N CYS A 63 -10.72 13.62 6.13
CA CYS A 63 -9.90 14.15 7.23
C CYS A 63 -9.06 13.07 7.89
N ARG A 64 -9.30 11.80 7.56
CA ARG A 64 -8.57 10.66 8.09
C ARG A 64 -7.62 10.13 7.05
N GLN A 65 -6.33 10.19 7.39
CA GLN A 65 -5.25 9.65 6.58
C GLN A 65 -4.45 8.62 7.37
N ILE A 66 -3.92 7.63 6.66
CA ILE A 66 -3.03 6.61 7.20
C ILE A 66 -1.77 6.55 6.34
N GLU A 67 -0.62 6.31 6.98
CA GLU A 67 0.60 5.93 6.28
C GLU A 67 0.43 4.50 5.74
N THR A 68 0.89 4.26 4.53
CA THR A 68 0.68 2.99 3.82
C THR A 68 1.95 2.53 3.13
N HIS A 69 2.31 1.28 3.37
CA HIS A 69 3.51 0.65 2.85
C HIS A 69 3.12 -0.42 1.83
N HIS A 70 3.31 -0.11 0.56
CA HIS A 70 2.98 -0.96 -0.57
C HIS A 70 4.17 -1.82 -0.96
N TYR A 71 3.99 -3.13 -0.93
CA TYR A 71 5.01 -4.11 -1.31
C TYR A 71 4.65 -4.69 -2.68
N VAL A 72 5.30 -4.18 -3.71
CA VAL A 72 4.84 -4.25 -5.09
C VAL A 72 5.33 -5.51 -5.80
N SER A 73 4.40 -6.24 -6.40
CA SER A 73 4.66 -7.26 -7.41
C SER A 73 4.16 -6.78 -8.77
N ARG A 74 5.05 -6.70 -9.75
CA ARG A 74 4.67 -6.36 -11.13
C ARG A 74 4.26 -7.63 -11.89
N LEU A 75 3.01 -7.69 -12.34
CA LEU A 75 2.51 -8.82 -13.12
C LEU A 75 2.87 -8.66 -14.60
N ASN A 76 2.79 -7.43 -15.11
CA ASN A 76 3.22 -7.03 -16.44
C ASN A 76 3.46 -5.50 -16.44
N GLN A 77 3.74 -4.90 -17.60
CA GLN A 77 4.03 -3.47 -17.68
C GLN A 77 2.87 -2.56 -17.24
N ASP A 78 1.64 -3.02 -17.43
CA ASP A 78 0.42 -2.26 -17.19
C ASP A 78 -0.28 -2.64 -15.87
N PHE A 79 0.24 -3.62 -15.11
CA PHE A 79 -0.48 -4.18 -13.96
C PHE A 79 0.47 -4.54 -12.81
N LEU A 80 0.23 -3.94 -11.66
CA LEU A 80 0.93 -4.20 -10.41
C LEU A 80 -0.09 -4.58 -9.32
N GLN A 81 0.37 -5.35 -8.34
CA GLN A 81 -0.41 -5.75 -7.18
C GLN A 81 0.42 -5.62 -5.91
N CYS A 82 -0.22 -5.14 -4.84
CA CYS A 82 0.46 -4.78 -3.60
C CYS A 82 -0.32 -5.31 -2.40
N PRO A 83 0.22 -6.21 -1.57
CA PRO A 83 -0.12 -6.18 -0.15
C PRO A 83 0.31 -4.83 0.45
N VAL A 84 -0.56 -4.27 1.29
CA VAL A 84 -0.36 -2.96 1.91
C VAL A 84 -0.30 -3.13 3.42
N TYR A 85 0.73 -2.58 4.05
CA TYR A 85 0.99 -2.62 5.48
C TYR A 85 0.92 -1.23 6.11
N ASP A 86 0.75 -1.17 7.44
CA ASP A 86 0.70 0.09 8.20
C ASP A 86 2.08 0.67 8.55
N SER A 87 3.15 -0.11 8.39
CA SER A 87 4.54 0.30 8.60
C SER A 87 5.51 -0.59 7.79
N ASP A 88 6.80 -0.28 7.82
CA ASP A 88 7.89 -1.16 7.34
C ASP A 88 8.61 -1.91 8.48
N ASP A 89 8.03 -1.90 9.69
CA ASP A 89 8.55 -2.64 10.82
C ASP A 89 8.29 -4.17 10.65
N SER A 90 9.10 -5.00 11.32
CA SER A 90 9.01 -6.47 11.16
C SER A 90 7.72 -7.08 11.71
N ASN A 91 6.97 -6.33 12.53
CA ASN A 91 5.68 -6.67 13.10
C ASN A 91 4.51 -5.93 12.43
N ALA A 92 4.73 -5.28 11.28
CA ALA A 92 3.71 -4.52 10.57
C ALA A 92 2.45 -5.36 10.28
N ARG A 93 1.28 -4.72 10.37
CA ARG A 93 -0.01 -5.35 10.13
C ARG A 93 -0.37 -5.21 8.66
N LEU A 94 -0.86 -6.30 8.05
CA LEU A 94 -1.47 -6.24 6.73
C LEU A 94 -2.80 -5.48 6.85
N ILE A 95 -2.91 -4.33 6.18
CA ILE A 95 -4.09 -3.45 6.25
C ILE A 95 -4.94 -3.47 4.99
N GLY A 96 -4.46 -4.07 3.90
CA GLY A 96 -5.22 -4.13 2.67
C GLY A 96 -4.45 -4.63 1.47
N ILE A 97 -5.06 -4.44 0.31
CA ILE A 97 -4.46 -4.71 -0.99
C ILE A 97 -4.71 -3.53 -1.93
N GLU A 98 -3.77 -3.29 -2.82
CA GLU A 98 -3.94 -2.37 -3.93
C GLU A 98 -3.62 -3.05 -5.27
N TYR A 99 -4.46 -2.76 -6.27
CA TYR A 99 -4.14 -3.02 -7.67
C TYR A 99 -3.81 -1.70 -8.35
N ILE A 100 -2.76 -1.69 -9.17
CA ILE A 100 -2.32 -0.52 -9.92
C ILE A 100 -2.35 -0.86 -11.40
N ILE A 101 -2.99 -0.02 -12.20
CA ILE A 101 -3.09 -0.20 -13.65
C ILE A 101 -2.66 1.04 -14.41
N SER A 102 -2.22 0.88 -15.66
CA SER A 102 -1.94 2.01 -16.55
C SER A 102 -3.22 2.78 -16.91
N ASP A 103 -3.05 4.06 -17.26
CA ASP A 103 -4.08 4.92 -17.86
C ASP A 103 -4.85 4.23 -18.98
N ARG A 104 -4.17 3.55 -19.90
CA ARG A 104 -4.77 2.78 -20.99
C ARG A 104 -5.77 1.73 -20.50
N LEU A 105 -5.42 0.97 -19.45
CA LEU A 105 -6.33 -0.03 -18.89
C LEU A 105 -7.48 0.64 -18.13
N PHE A 106 -7.19 1.72 -17.40
CA PHE A 106 -8.20 2.47 -16.67
C PHE A 106 -9.27 3.06 -17.60
N GLU A 107 -8.86 3.69 -18.71
CA GLU A 107 -9.76 4.28 -19.71
C GLU A 107 -10.68 3.24 -20.37
N ALA A 108 -10.24 1.98 -20.44
CA ALA A 108 -11.03 0.87 -20.95
C ALA A 108 -12.05 0.29 -19.94
N LEU A 109 -11.99 0.70 -18.67
CA LEU A 109 -12.93 0.23 -17.64
C LEU A 109 -14.31 0.85 -17.82
N PRO A 110 -15.40 0.14 -17.45
CA PRO A 110 -16.72 0.75 -17.32
C PRO A 110 -16.70 1.93 -16.34
N GLN A 111 -17.52 2.95 -16.57
CA GLN A 111 -17.56 4.16 -15.74
C GLN A 111 -17.84 3.87 -14.25
N GLU A 112 -18.68 2.87 -13.95
CA GLU A 112 -18.94 2.48 -12.55
C GLU A 112 -17.70 1.90 -11.87
N GLU A 113 -16.89 1.14 -12.61
CA GLU A 113 -15.66 0.57 -12.10
C GLU A 113 -14.61 1.67 -11.90
N GLN A 114 -14.46 2.62 -12.85
CA GLN A 114 -13.52 3.74 -12.74
C GLN A 114 -13.69 4.55 -11.45
N LYS A 115 -14.92 4.68 -10.92
CA LYS A 115 -15.20 5.40 -9.65
C LYS A 115 -14.52 4.79 -8.42
N LEU A 116 -14.07 3.54 -8.51
CA LEU A 116 -13.38 2.83 -7.44
C LEU A 116 -11.87 3.03 -7.47
N TRP A 117 -11.34 3.75 -8.45
CA TRP A 117 -9.91 4.00 -8.61
C TRP A 117 -9.57 5.46 -8.33
N HIS A 118 -8.30 5.70 -7.98
CA HIS A 118 -7.73 7.03 -7.80
C HIS A 118 -6.46 7.17 -8.64
N SER A 119 -6.10 8.39 -9.01
CA SER A 119 -4.87 8.65 -9.78
C SER A 119 -3.69 8.85 -8.84
N HIS A 120 -2.57 8.21 -9.13
CA HIS A 120 -1.31 8.42 -8.40
C HIS A 120 -0.61 9.75 -8.75
N ALA A 121 -1.12 10.49 -9.74
CA ALA A 121 -0.50 11.73 -10.20
C ALA A 121 -0.35 12.76 -9.07
N TYR A 122 -1.33 12.85 -8.16
CA TYR A 122 -1.31 13.79 -7.05
C TYR A 122 -0.25 13.42 -6.02
N GLU A 123 -0.21 12.17 -5.58
CA GLU A 123 0.73 11.67 -4.56
C GLU A 123 2.19 11.84 -5.01
N ILE A 124 2.46 11.54 -6.28
CA ILE A 124 3.81 11.65 -6.84
C ILE A 124 4.22 13.12 -7.01
N LYS A 125 3.33 13.98 -7.54
CA LYS A 125 3.64 15.40 -7.73
C LYS A 125 3.77 16.18 -6.41
N SER A 126 3.06 15.75 -5.38
CA SER A 126 3.15 16.33 -4.03
C SER A 126 4.34 15.83 -3.21
N GLY A 127 5.11 14.87 -3.74
CA GLY A 127 6.26 14.28 -3.05
C GLY A 127 5.88 13.37 -1.88
N LEU A 128 4.62 12.94 -1.82
CA LEU A 128 4.12 12.01 -0.81
C LEU A 128 4.46 10.55 -1.15
N TRP A 129 4.91 10.29 -2.37
CA TRP A 129 5.36 8.99 -2.83
C TRP A 129 6.88 8.82 -2.61
N VAL A 130 7.25 7.87 -1.75
CA VAL A 130 8.65 7.57 -1.43
C VAL A 130 8.98 6.14 -1.83
N ASN A 131 10.11 5.96 -2.55
CA ASN A 131 10.71 4.65 -2.82
C ASN A 131 11.92 4.47 -1.89
N PRO A 132 11.77 3.84 -0.72
CA PRO A 132 12.83 3.84 0.29
C PRO A 132 14.09 3.15 -0.24
N ARG A 133 15.25 3.76 0.01
CA ARG A 133 16.59 3.24 -0.35
C ARG A 133 16.87 3.12 -1.85
N ILE A 134 16.01 3.65 -2.73
CA ILE A 134 16.28 3.75 -4.16
C ILE A 134 16.83 5.15 -4.48
N PRO A 135 18.03 5.27 -5.06
CA PRO A 135 18.57 6.57 -5.48
C PRO A 135 17.64 7.27 -6.48
N GLU A 136 17.47 8.58 -6.32
CA GLU A 136 16.52 9.39 -7.12
C GLU A 136 16.75 9.25 -8.64
N MET A 137 18.01 9.19 -9.09
CA MET A 137 18.33 9.02 -10.51
C MET A 137 17.74 7.73 -11.13
N ILE A 138 17.59 6.67 -10.33
CA ILE A 138 17.00 5.40 -10.75
C ILE A 138 15.48 5.44 -10.57
N GLY A 139 15.00 6.06 -9.48
CA GLY A 139 13.59 6.13 -9.15
C GLY A 139 12.78 7.07 -10.03
N LYS A 140 13.37 8.16 -10.53
CA LYS A 140 12.64 9.23 -11.22
C LYS A 140 11.89 8.78 -12.48
N PRO A 141 12.47 8.01 -13.42
CA PRO A 141 11.71 7.49 -14.55
C PRO A 141 10.55 6.58 -14.13
N GLU A 142 10.72 5.81 -13.06
CA GLU A 142 9.65 4.97 -12.53
C GLU A 142 8.52 5.79 -11.91
N LEU A 143 8.84 6.87 -11.19
CA LEU A 143 7.84 7.82 -10.68
C LEU A 143 7.07 8.49 -11.82
N GLU A 144 7.71 8.84 -12.92
CA GLU A 144 7.04 9.40 -14.10
C GLU A 144 6.06 8.41 -14.74
N ASN A 145 6.38 7.11 -14.73
CA ASN A 145 5.48 6.06 -15.18
C ASN A 145 4.31 5.88 -14.21
N LEU A 146 4.60 5.75 -12.92
CA LEU A 146 3.59 5.57 -11.87
C LEU A 146 2.65 6.79 -11.79
N ALA A 147 3.10 7.99 -12.11
CA ALA A 147 2.26 9.19 -12.17
C ALA A 147 1.13 9.10 -13.21
N LYS A 148 1.23 8.17 -14.18
CA LYS A 148 0.21 7.89 -15.19
C LYS A 148 -0.63 6.65 -14.87
N THR A 149 -0.52 6.13 -13.65
CA THR A 149 -1.26 4.94 -13.22
C THR A 149 -2.40 5.30 -12.28
N TYR A 150 -3.30 4.33 -12.10
CA TYR A 150 -4.45 4.41 -11.23
C TYR A 150 -4.43 3.26 -10.23
N GLY A 151 -4.73 3.56 -8.97
CA GLY A 151 -4.79 2.61 -7.86
C GLY A 151 -6.22 2.30 -7.44
N LYS A 152 -6.49 1.03 -7.14
CA LYS A 152 -7.70 0.57 -6.44
C LYS A 152 -7.28 -0.06 -5.12
N PHE A 153 -7.27 0.76 -4.09
CA PHE A 153 -6.90 0.35 -2.74
C PHE A 153 -8.12 -0.07 -1.92
N TRP A 154 -8.07 -1.29 -1.38
CA TRP A 154 -9.03 -1.80 -0.41
C TRP A 154 -8.37 -1.90 0.96
N CYS A 155 -8.64 -0.91 1.81
CA CYS A 155 -8.26 -0.95 3.23
C CYS A 155 -9.24 -1.86 4.00
N THR A 156 -8.75 -3.00 4.47
CA THR A 156 -9.52 -4.02 5.19
C THR A 156 -9.36 -3.93 6.71
N TRP A 157 -8.36 -3.20 7.21
CA TRP A 157 -8.14 -2.95 8.63
C TRP A 157 -7.83 -1.46 8.88
N GLN A 158 -8.70 -0.81 9.65
CA GLN A 158 -8.48 0.57 10.12
C GLN A 158 -7.62 0.55 11.39
N VAL A 159 -6.32 0.77 11.23
CA VAL A 159 -5.34 0.74 12.33
C VAL A 159 -5.38 1.99 13.22
N ASP A 160 -6.07 3.03 12.78
CA ASP A 160 -6.30 4.27 13.50
C ASP A 160 -7.55 4.21 14.40
N ARG A 161 -8.08 3.01 14.67
CA ARG A 161 -9.29 2.73 15.47
C ARG A 161 -9.13 1.59 16.47
#